data_AF-S4RCN4-F1
#
_entry.id   AF-S4RCN4-F1
#
_cell.length_a   1.000
_cell.length_b   1.000
_cell.length_c   1.000
_cell.angle_alpha   90.00
_cell.angle_beta   90.00
_cell.angle_gamma   90.00
#
_symmetry.space_group_name_H-M   'P 1'
#
loop_
_entity.id
_entity.type
_entity.pdbx_description
1 polymer ?
#
loop_
_entity_poly.entity_id
_entity_poly.type
_entity_poly.pdbx_seq_one_letter_code
_entity_poly.pdbx_strand_id
1 'polypeptide(L)'
;MRHRGTFGTGFHKYGMEWTPDYIRFLLDGQEILKVDPGAGGLWEFGKFPAYLDNPWKGRRKMAPFDQEFYLILNLAVGGTVNFFDEARNNTSPTAMLDFYNAKSQWLPTWEREVNNGEEAALQVKDIRVWAY
;
A
#
# COMPACT_ATOMS: atom_id res chain seq x y z
N MET A 1 3.85 -0.36 -31.49
CA MET A 1 2.57 0.25 -31.04
C MET A 1 2.81 0.87 -29.68
N ARG A 2 2.52 2.17 -29.49
CA ARG A 2 2.63 2.83 -28.19
C ARG A 2 1.37 2.50 -27.38
N HIS A 3 1.50 1.83 -26.24
CA HIS A 3 0.39 1.70 -25.29
C HIS A 3 0.00 3.10 -24.80
N ARG A 4 -1.25 3.52 -25.02
CA ARG A 4 -1.83 4.72 -24.42
C ARG A 4 -2.31 4.32 -23.02
N GLY A 5 -1.58 4.69 -21.97
CA GLY A 5 -1.98 4.42 -20.60
C GLY A 5 -0.85 4.58 -19.58
N THR A 6 -1.22 4.74 -18.31
CA THR A 6 -0.29 4.63 -17.16
C THR A 6 -0.43 3.25 -16.52
N PHE A 7 0.39 2.93 -15.51
CA PHE A 7 0.25 1.71 -14.73
C PHE A 7 -1.17 1.55 -14.11
N GLY A 8 -1.88 2.65 -13.85
CA GLY A 8 -3.25 2.60 -13.32
C GLY A 8 -4.33 2.22 -14.34
N THR A 9 -4.01 2.12 -15.64
CA THR A 9 -4.99 1.87 -16.71
C THR A 9 -5.22 0.39 -17.01
N GLY A 10 -4.48 -0.51 -16.35
CA GLY A 10 -4.58 -1.95 -16.55
C GLY A 10 -4.80 -2.71 -15.25
N PHE A 11 -5.38 -3.91 -15.36
CA PHE A 11 -5.40 -4.85 -14.24
C PHE A 11 -4.01 -5.46 -14.04
N HIS A 12 -3.54 -5.40 -12.80
CA HIS A 12 -2.29 -6.02 -12.36
C HIS A 12 -2.58 -7.08 -11.30
N LYS A 13 -1.80 -8.17 -11.32
CA LYS A 13 -1.89 -9.21 -10.30
C LYS A 13 -0.89 -8.93 -9.19
N TYR A 14 -1.39 -8.52 -8.05
CA TYR A 14 -0.62 -8.45 -6.81
C TYR A 14 -0.65 -9.80 -6.09
N GLY A 15 0.52 -10.25 -5.64
CA GLY A 15 0.66 -11.47 -4.84
C GLY A 15 1.35 -11.17 -3.53
N MET A 16 0.92 -11.85 -2.47
CA MET A 16 1.64 -11.90 -1.19
C MET A 16 1.75 -13.37 -0.78
N GLU A 17 2.95 -13.82 -0.51
CA GLU A 17 3.17 -15.07 0.20
C GLU A 17 3.73 -14.73 1.58
N TRP A 18 3.02 -15.19 2.60
CA TRP A 18 3.33 -14.93 4.00
C TRP A 18 3.52 -16.25 4.71
N THR A 19 4.70 -16.40 5.30
CA THR A 19 5.11 -17.61 6.02
C THR A 19 5.59 -17.24 7.42
N PRO A 20 5.82 -18.22 8.31
CA PRO A 20 6.49 -17.98 9.58
C PRO A 20 7.91 -17.42 9.44
N ASP A 21 8.50 -17.49 8.23
CA ASP A 21 9.88 -17.15 7.99
C ASP A 21 10.13 -15.85 7.22
N TYR A 22 9.22 -15.49 6.33
CA TYR A 22 9.33 -14.32 5.47
C TYR A 22 7.96 -13.89 4.94
N ILE A 23 7.89 -12.66 4.44
CA ILE A 23 6.82 -12.19 3.55
C ILE A 23 7.45 -11.78 2.22
N ARG A 24 6.91 -12.26 1.09
CA ARG A 24 7.28 -11.76 -0.23
C ARG A 24 6.07 -11.22 -0.98
N PHE A 25 6.35 -10.23 -1.82
CA PHE A 25 5.37 -9.54 -2.64
C PHE A 25 5.71 -9.75 -4.11
N LEU A 26 4.67 -9.96 -4.91
CA LEU A 26 4.77 -10.18 -6.33
C LEU A 26 3.92 -9.16 -7.09
N LEU A 27 4.43 -8.70 -8.22
CA LEU A 27 3.68 -7.95 -9.22
C LEU A 27 3.72 -8.72 -10.54
N ASP A 28 2.54 -9.05 -11.06
CA ASP A 28 2.37 -9.81 -12.30
C ASP A 28 3.16 -11.13 -12.32
N GLY A 29 3.26 -11.77 -11.16
CA GLY A 29 3.98 -13.04 -10.95
C GLY A 29 5.49 -12.91 -10.75
N GLN A 30 6.05 -11.71 -10.83
CA GLN A 30 7.46 -11.44 -10.54
C GLN A 30 7.62 -10.98 -9.09
N GLU A 31 8.58 -11.56 -8.36
CA GLU A 31 8.92 -11.11 -7.01
C GLU A 31 9.53 -9.70 -7.06
N ILE A 32 8.92 -8.76 -6.34
CA ILE A 32 9.37 -7.36 -6.27
C ILE A 32 9.98 -7.00 -4.90
N LEU A 33 9.65 -7.76 -3.86
CA LEU A 33 10.17 -7.57 -2.52
C LEU A 33 10.08 -8.88 -1.74
N LYS A 34 11.12 -9.20 -0.98
CA LYS A 34 11.11 -10.26 0.02
C LYS A 34 11.70 -9.75 1.32
N VAL A 35 10.97 -9.93 2.41
CA VAL A 35 11.37 -9.55 3.77
C VAL A 35 11.59 -10.81 4.57
N ASP A 36 12.87 -11.13 4.79
CA ASP A 36 13.31 -12.13 5.77
C ASP A 36 14.18 -11.40 6.80
N PRO A 37 13.72 -11.27 8.05
CA PRO A 37 14.42 -10.50 9.06
C PRO A 37 15.62 -11.22 9.68
N GLY A 38 15.86 -12.49 9.34
CA GLY A 38 16.87 -13.31 10.00
C GLY A 38 16.56 -13.57 11.48
N ALA A 39 17.58 -13.99 12.24
CA ALA A 39 17.41 -14.40 13.63
C ALA A 39 17.01 -13.26 14.58
N GLY A 40 17.39 -12.02 14.26
CA GLY A 40 17.08 -10.82 15.04
C GLY A 40 15.61 -10.38 14.98
N GLY A 41 14.85 -10.91 14.02
CA GLY A 41 13.45 -10.56 13.81
C GLY A 41 13.23 -9.13 13.31
N LEU A 42 11.97 -8.78 13.08
CA LEU A 42 11.60 -7.52 12.42
C LEU A 42 12.02 -6.27 13.20
N TRP A 43 12.20 -6.37 14.52
CA TRP A 43 12.70 -5.27 15.34
C TRP A 43 14.14 -4.90 14.97
N GLU A 44 15.04 -5.90 14.94
CA GLU A 44 16.43 -5.66 14.56
C GLU A 44 16.54 -5.27 13.08
N PHE A 45 15.77 -5.94 12.21
CA PHE A 45 15.71 -5.63 10.79
C PHE A 45 15.28 -4.18 10.51
N GLY A 46 14.30 -3.68 11.26
CA GLY A 46 13.80 -2.30 11.16
C GLY A 46 14.75 -1.23 11.71
N LYS A 47 15.86 -1.63 12.36
CA LYS A 47 16.87 -0.73 12.97
C LYS A 47 16.23 0.34 13.86
N PHE A 48 15.23 -0.05 14.65
CA PHE A 48 14.54 0.88 15.55
C PHE A 48 15.53 1.49 16.57
N PRO A 49 15.32 2.76 16.98
CA PRO A 49 16.21 3.43 17.92
C PRO A 49 16.37 2.68 19.24
N ALA A 50 17.60 2.67 19.78
CA ALA A 50 17.93 1.92 21.00
C ALA A 50 17.21 2.40 22.27
N TYR A 51 16.64 3.61 22.26
CA TYR A 51 15.86 4.14 23.40
C TYR A 51 14.39 3.67 23.40
N LEU A 52 13.96 2.90 22.39
CA LEU A 52 12.65 2.26 22.38
C LEU A 52 12.77 0.81 22.84
N ASP A 53 11.84 0.38 23.69
CA ASP A 53 11.72 -1.03 24.06
C ASP A 53 11.10 -1.84 22.94
N ASN A 54 11.69 -2.99 22.62
CA ASN A 54 11.13 -3.92 21.65
C ASN A 54 9.85 -4.59 22.21
N PRO A 55 8.65 -4.28 21.69
CA PRO A 55 7.40 -4.85 22.17
C PRO A 55 7.24 -6.33 21.79
N TRP A 56 8.08 -6.84 20.89
CA TRP A 56 8.07 -8.21 20.39
C TRP A 56 9.20 -9.06 20.97
N LYS A 57 9.84 -8.59 22.05
CA LYS A 57 10.87 -9.36 22.75
C LYS A 57 10.32 -10.74 23.17
N GLY A 58 11.03 -11.81 22.81
CA GLY A 58 10.63 -13.19 23.11
C GLY A 58 9.52 -13.75 22.19
N ARG A 59 9.08 -13.00 21.17
CA ARG A 59 8.15 -13.49 20.14
C ARG A 59 8.92 -14.10 18.96
N ARG A 60 8.18 -14.67 18.01
CA ARG A 60 8.75 -15.22 16.77
C ARG A 60 9.35 -14.09 15.92
N LYS A 61 10.30 -14.42 15.06
CA LYS A 61 11.06 -13.45 14.25
C LYS A 61 10.17 -12.56 13.35
N MET A 62 8.98 -13.05 12.97
CA MET A 62 8.01 -12.32 12.15
C MET A 62 7.00 -11.50 12.96
N ALA A 63 7.06 -11.46 14.29
CA ALA A 63 6.17 -10.61 15.09
C ALA A 63 6.30 -9.13 14.68
N PRO A 64 5.18 -8.40 14.49
CA PRO A 64 3.81 -8.77 14.88
C PRO A 64 3.02 -9.56 13.83
N PHE A 65 3.61 -9.87 12.66
CA PHE A 65 3.03 -10.69 11.59
C PHE A 65 3.17 -12.20 11.88
N ASP A 66 3.02 -12.59 13.15
CA ASP A 66 3.04 -13.98 13.64
C ASP A 66 1.67 -14.44 14.17
N GLN A 67 0.59 -13.73 13.80
CA GLN A 67 -0.80 -13.95 14.22
C GLN A 67 -1.75 -13.68 13.04
N GLU A 68 -3.06 -13.86 13.24
CA GLU A 68 -4.08 -13.60 12.22
C GLU A 68 -4.29 -12.09 11.98
N PHE A 69 -4.51 -11.70 10.72
CA PHE A 69 -4.77 -10.31 10.29
C PHE A 69 -5.96 -10.25 9.33
N TYR A 70 -6.58 -9.08 9.26
CA TYR A 70 -7.58 -8.76 8.24
C TYR A 70 -6.94 -8.13 7.01
N LEU A 71 -7.38 -8.55 5.82
CA LEU A 71 -7.06 -7.84 4.58
C LEU A 71 -8.00 -6.63 4.43
N ILE A 72 -7.41 -5.44 4.27
CA ILE A 72 -8.14 -4.20 4.00
C ILE A 72 -7.75 -3.70 2.61
N LEU A 73 -8.75 -3.37 1.80
CA LEU A 73 -8.60 -2.72 0.51
C LEU A 73 -9.34 -1.39 0.54
N ASN A 74 -8.67 -0.30 0.18
CA ASN A 74 -9.23 1.04 0.25
C ASN A 74 -8.62 1.94 -0.83
N LEU A 75 -9.40 2.92 -1.29
CA LEU A 75 -8.95 4.03 -2.13
C LEU A 75 -9.18 5.33 -1.35
N ALA A 76 -8.10 6.00 -0.96
CA ALA A 76 -8.15 7.26 -0.23
C ALA A 76 -7.57 8.42 -1.05
N VAL A 77 -8.12 9.61 -0.86
CA VAL A 77 -7.67 10.86 -1.48
C VAL A 77 -7.59 11.97 -0.44
N GLY A 78 -6.77 12.99 -0.69
CA GLY A 78 -6.66 14.16 0.20
C GLY A 78 -5.80 13.95 1.45
N GLY A 79 -5.00 12.88 1.50
CA GLY A 79 -4.02 12.66 2.56
C GLY A 79 -2.86 13.65 2.51
N THR A 80 -2.19 13.83 3.64
CA THR A 80 -1.00 14.70 3.81
C THR A 80 0.32 13.94 3.74
N VAL A 81 0.26 12.62 3.58
CA VAL A 81 1.42 11.71 3.60
C VAL A 81 1.69 11.18 2.20
N ASN A 82 2.94 11.28 1.75
CA ASN A 82 3.37 10.77 0.45
C ASN A 82 3.43 9.24 0.46
N PHE A 83 2.70 8.62 -0.45
CA PHE A 83 2.86 7.19 -0.77
C PHE A 83 3.50 6.96 -2.15
N PHE A 84 3.56 7.96 -3.03
CA PHE A 84 3.85 7.75 -4.46
C PHE A 84 4.90 8.68 -5.10
N ASP A 85 5.26 9.80 -4.47
CA ASP A 85 6.37 10.66 -4.95
C ASP A 85 6.82 11.63 -3.84
N GLU A 86 8.12 11.91 -3.72
CA GLU A 86 8.67 12.88 -2.75
C GLU A 86 8.36 14.34 -3.15
N ALA A 87 7.95 14.57 -4.40
CA ALA A 87 7.91 15.89 -5.02
C ALA A 87 6.67 16.75 -4.72
N ARG A 88 5.69 16.30 -3.94
CA ARG A 88 4.43 17.06 -3.72
C ARG A 88 3.88 17.01 -2.30
N ASN A 89 4.71 17.37 -1.33
CA ASN A 89 4.23 17.64 0.03
C ASN A 89 3.29 18.84 0.06
N ASN A 90 2.02 18.63 0.41
CA ASN A 90 1.18 19.72 0.89
C ASN A 90 1.51 19.98 2.35
N THR A 91 2.44 20.90 2.61
CA THR A 91 2.88 21.29 3.96
C THR A 91 1.95 22.32 4.61
N SER A 92 0.82 22.65 3.98
CA SER A 92 -0.15 23.59 4.55
C SER A 92 -0.67 23.09 5.90
N PRO A 93 -0.76 23.96 6.93
CA PRO A 93 -1.40 23.61 8.20
C PRO A 93 -2.89 23.30 8.03
N THR A 94 -3.48 23.67 6.89
CA THR A 94 -4.88 23.42 6.53
C THR A 94 -5.01 22.50 5.31
N ALA A 95 -4.01 21.63 5.04
CA ALA A 95 -3.95 20.80 3.83
C ALA A 95 -5.26 20.06 3.48
N MET A 96 -5.97 19.51 4.46
CA MET A 96 -7.26 18.85 4.24
C MET A 96 -8.37 19.82 3.83
N LEU A 97 -8.41 21.01 4.44
CA LEU A 97 -9.35 22.08 4.07
C LEU A 97 -9.02 22.61 2.67
N ASP A 98 -7.74 22.79 2.36
CA ASP A 98 -7.30 23.25 1.05
C ASP A 98 -7.67 22.24 -0.04
N PHE A 99 -7.47 20.94 0.22
CA PHE A 99 -7.93 19.85 -0.66
C PHE A 99 -9.45 19.92 -0.86
N TYR A 100 -10.22 20.08 0.22
CA TYR A 100 -11.67 20.18 0.12
C TYR A 100 -12.14 21.41 -0.67
N ASN A 101 -11.55 22.58 -0.41
CA ASN A 101 -11.87 23.83 -1.11
C ASN A 101 -11.49 23.76 -2.60
N ALA A 102 -10.49 22.96 -2.97
CA ALA A 102 -10.11 22.69 -4.35
C ALA A 102 -11.01 21.65 -5.05
N LYS A 103 -12.12 21.21 -4.44
CA LYS A 103 -13.03 20.20 -5.02
C LYS A 103 -13.53 20.53 -6.43
N SER A 104 -13.76 21.80 -6.74
CA SER A 104 -14.14 22.21 -8.10
C SER A 104 -13.05 21.94 -9.14
N GLN A 105 -11.79 21.78 -8.72
CA GLN A 105 -10.65 21.49 -9.61
C GLN A 105 -10.44 19.99 -9.80
N TRP A 106 -10.44 19.19 -8.72
CA TRP A 106 -10.13 17.76 -8.81
C TRP A 106 -11.35 16.87 -9.02
N LEU A 107 -12.54 17.22 -8.54
CA LEU A 107 -13.71 16.33 -8.69
C LEU A 107 -14.11 16.11 -10.15
N PRO A 108 -14.04 17.12 -11.05
CA PRO A 108 -14.33 16.90 -12.47
C PRO A 108 -13.34 15.93 -13.16
N THR A 109 -12.10 15.80 -12.67
CA THR A 109 -11.10 14.91 -13.29
C THR A 109 -11.39 13.43 -13.10
N TRP A 110 -12.34 13.09 -12.22
CA TRP A 110 -12.80 11.72 -12.04
C TRP A 110 -13.85 11.29 -13.08
N GLU A 111 -14.27 12.22 -13.95
CA GLU A 111 -15.19 11.96 -15.06
C GLU A 111 -16.43 11.15 -14.66
N ARG A 112 -17.06 11.49 -13.52
CA ARG A 112 -18.14 10.69 -12.91
C ARG A 112 -19.33 10.38 -13.84
N GLU A 113 -19.57 11.22 -14.84
CA GLU A 113 -20.65 11.06 -15.83
C GLU A 113 -20.20 10.27 -17.08
N VAL A 114 -18.90 10.00 -17.24
CA VAL A 114 -18.32 9.21 -18.33
C VAL A 114 -18.04 7.82 -17.82
N ASN A 115 -18.60 6.79 -18.45
CA ASN A 115 -18.40 5.40 -18.06
C ASN A 115 -18.58 5.19 -16.53
N ASN A 116 -19.54 5.86 -15.90
CA ASN A 116 -19.80 5.79 -14.47
C ASN A 116 -18.59 6.12 -13.56
N GLY A 117 -17.60 6.88 -14.06
CA GLY A 117 -16.38 7.22 -13.33
C GLY A 117 -15.43 6.03 -13.08
N GLU A 118 -15.58 4.92 -13.82
CA GLU A 118 -14.79 3.70 -13.62
C GLU A 118 -13.27 3.93 -13.75
N GLU A 119 -12.84 4.89 -14.56
CA GLU A 119 -11.42 5.26 -14.74
C GLU A 119 -10.78 5.84 -13.46
N ALA A 120 -11.60 6.33 -12.52
CA ALA A 120 -11.15 6.83 -11.21
C ALA A 120 -11.44 5.85 -10.06
N ALA A 121 -12.06 4.71 -10.34
CA ALA A 121 -12.45 3.73 -9.33
C ALA A 121 -11.31 2.74 -9.02
N LEU A 122 -11.27 2.25 -7.78
CA LEU A 122 -10.50 1.05 -7.45
C LEU A 122 -11.28 -0.17 -7.91
N GLN A 123 -10.88 -0.74 -9.05
CA GLN A 123 -11.51 -1.92 -9.62
C GLN A 123 -10.79 -3.19 -9.17
N VAL A 124 -11.53 -4.16 -8.61
CA VAL A 124 -11.00 -5.45 -8.17
C VAL A 124 -11.69 -6.56 -8.96
N LYS A 125 -10.91 -7.30 -9.75
CA LYS A 125 -11.43 -8.39 -10.57
C LYS A 125 -11.69 -9.66 -9.77
N ASP A 126 -10.72 -10.10 -8.96
CA ASP A 126 -10.85 -11.23 -8.07
C ASP A 126 -9.86 -11.16 -6.91
N ILE A 127 -10.21 -11.80 -5.79
CA ILE A 127 -9.35 -11.98 -4.62
C ILE A 127 -9.34 -13.49 -4.33
N ARG A 128 -8.15 -14.05 -4.12
CA ARG A 128 -7.97 -15.46 -3.77
C ARG A 128 -7.02 -15.57 -2.60
N VAL A 129 -7.38 -16.39 -1.62
CA VAL A 129 -6.58 -16.71 -0.45
C VAL A 129 -6.53 -18.22 -0.32
N TRP A 130 -5.33 -18.75 -0.09
CA TRP A 130 -5.11 -20.18 0.13
C TRP A 130 -4.00 -20.38 1.16
N ALA A 131 -3.99 -21.54 1.79
CA ALA A 131 -2.92 -22.01 2.66
C ALA A 131 -2.41 -23.36 2.11
N TYR A 132 -1.13 -23.64 2.30
CA TYR A 132 -0.47 -24.86 1.86
C TYR A 132 0.48 -25.39 2.93
#